data_AF-A0A7C4DJS4-F1
#
_entry.id   AF-A0A7C4DJS4-F1
#
_cell.length_a   1.000
_cell.length_b   1.000
_cell.length_c   1.000
_cell.angle_alpha   90.00
_cell.angle_beta   90.00
_cell.angle_gamma   90.00
#
_symmetry.space_group_name_H-M   'P 1'
#
loop_
_entity.id
_entity.type
_entity.pdbx_description
1 polymer ?
#
loop_
_entity_poly.entity_id
_entity_poly.type
_entity_poly.pdbx_seq_one_letter_code
_entity_poly.pdbx_strand_id
1 'polypeptide(L)'
;VPLFLGFIRRFDPGFEKVRRMIRAGELGRVFHLQSEFNYFVPDYLSPPYSTILARLQRVFKFDVDEMMGTWRVNNPKVRGGIFQDHGPHYADLYRYLLGDDIAELAAFTQKVAPTRAYEDQAACLFRFEGGATASLQISLATWPGRAFRETGVIHGEKASVRFGLDSWWFTMPYFLTRLHRNRLAKFNIWNYPFNLWRPVFTWTMGERWMGDRQMRGLIASVRGERHPLAEQLATGIDGRKAMAVVIAAYQSSTRSEMLPPGRADDTVLDTYCGEGK
;
A
#
# COMPACT_ATOMS: atom_id res chain seq x y z
N VAL A 1 -3.75 24.48 -13.40
CA VAL A 1 -2.66 23.50 -13.53
C VAL A 1 -3.12 22.19 -12.87
N PRO A 2 -3.10 21.03 -13.56
CA PRO A 2 -3.47 19.76 -12.95
C PRO A 2 -2.42 19.31 -11.92
N LEU A 3 -2.88 18.84 -10.75
CA LEU A 3 -2.03 18.23 -9.72
C LEU A 3 -2.13 16.71 -9.82
N PHE A 4 -0.98 16.03 -9.99
CA PHE A 4 -0.88 14.58 -10.04
C PHE A 4 -0.17 14.03 -8.81
N LEU A 5 -0.64 12.87 -8.32
CA LEU A 5 -0.20 12.25 -7.07
C LEU A 5 0.63 10.98 -7.33
N GLY A 6 1.60 10.73 -6.47
CA GLY A 6 2.58 9.64 -6.51
C GLY A 6 2.04 8.23 -6.22
N PHE A 7 0.84 7.87 -6.63
CA PHE A 7 0.29 6.51 -6.45
C PHE A 7 0.88 5.52 -7.47
N ILE A 8 2.16 5.19 -7.29
CA ILE A 8 2.94 4.35 -8.21
C ILE A 8 2.36 2.95 -8.43
N ARG A 9 1.59 2.42 -7.47
CA ARG A 9 1.00 1.07 -7.55
C ARG A 9 0.01 0.92 -8.70
N ARG A 10 -0.64 2.01 -9.12
CA ARG A 10 -1.51 2.01 -10.32
C ARG A 10 -0.74 1.56 -11.57
N PHE A 11 0.56 1.89 -11.61
CA PHE A 11 1.48 1.63 -12.72
C PHE A 11 2.22 0.30 -12.60
N ASP A 12 1.94 -0.54 -11.60
CA ASP A 12 2.45 -1.90 -11.60
C ASP A 12 1.82 -2.69 -12.76
N PRO A 13 2.62 -3.36 -13.63
CA PRO A 13 2.06 -4.16 -14.72
C PRO A 13 1.11 -5.26 -14.25
N GLY A 14 1.33 -5.80 -13.05
CA GLY A 14 0.44 -6.75 -12.41
C GLY A 14 -0.91 -6.13 -12.09
N PHE A 15 -0.94 -5.02 -11.35
CA PHE A 15 -2.20 -4.35 -11.03
C PHE A 15 -2.91 -3.78 -12.27
N GLU A 16 -2.18 -3.33 -13.29
CA GLU A 16 -2.78 -2.98 -14.59
C GLU A 16 -3.43 -4.20 -15.26
N LYS A 17 -2.76 -5.36 -15.25
CA LYS A 17 -3.32 -6.60 -15.78
C LYS A 17 -4.55 -7.04 -15.00
N VAL A 18 -4.53 -6.97 -13.68
CA VAL A 18 -5.68 -7.27 -12.80
C VAL A 18 -6.85 -6.35 -13.13
N ARG A 19 -6.62 -5.02 -13.24
CA ARG A 19 -7.68 -4.06 -13.60
C ARG A 19 -8.31 -4.38 -14.95
N ARG A 20 -7.49 -4.76 -15.94
CA ARG A 20 -7.99 -5.21 -17.25
C ARG A 20 -8.84 -6.48 -17.14
N MET A 21 -8.41 -7.47 -16.34
CA MET A 21 -9.18 -8.70 -16.11
C MET A 21 -10.52 -8.42 -15.42
N ILE A 22 -10.56 -7.51 -14.45
CA ILE A 22 -11.80 -7.05 -13.79
C ILE A 22 -12.73 -6.41 -14.82
N ARG A 23 -12.24 -5.43 -15.58
CA ARG A 23 -13.01 -4.73 -16.62
C ARG A 23 -13.52 -5.66 -17.74
N ALA A 24 -12.75 -6.70 -18.06
CA ALA A 24 -13.15 -7.73 -19.03
C ALA A 24 -14.16 -8.75 -18.47
N GLY A 25 -14.53 -8.64 -17.18
CA GLY A 25 -15.46 -9.56 -16.53
C GLY A 25 -14.89 -10.95 -16.25
N GLU A 26 -13.56 -11.13 -16.33
CA GLU A 26 -12.90 -12.43 -16.10
C GLU A 26 -13.08 -12.92 -14.66
N LEU A 27 -13.21 -12.01 -13.70
CA LEU A 27 -13.45 -12.32 -12.29
C LEU A 27 -14.94 -12.33 -11.93
N GLY A 28 -15.83 -11.92 -12.84
CA GLY A 28 -17.21 -11.57 -12.47
C GLY A 28 -17.25 -10.32 -11.59
N ARG A 29 -18.29 -10.17 -10.76
CA ARG A 29 -18.30 -9.09 -9.76
C ARG A 29 -17.27 -9.39 -8.68
N VAL A 30 -16.38 -8.42 -8.42
CA VAL A 30 -15.43 -8.47 -7.30
C VAL A 30 -16.19 -8.14 -6.02
N PHE A 31 -16.10 -9.01 -5.02
CA PHE A 31 -16.83 -8.84 -3.74
C PHE A 31 -15.89 -8.67 -2.53
N HIS A 32 -14.63 -9.08 -2.65
CA HIS A 32 -13.66 -8.94 -1.56
C HIS A 32 -12.21 -8.74 -2.06
N LEU A 33 -11.47 -7.82 -1.45
CA LEU A 33 -10.03 -7.67 -1.62
C LEU A 33 -9.34 -7.84 -0.26
N GLN A 34 -8.25 -8.56 -0.21
CA GLN A 34 -7.41 -8.67 0.99
C GLN A 34 -5.97 -8.30 0.66
N SER A 35 -5.30 -7.59 1.55
CA SER A 35 -3.87 -7.33 1.41
C SER A 35 -3.14 -7.25 2.74
N GLU A 36 -1.88 -7.63 2.69
CA GLU A 36 -0.95 -7.57 3.80
C GLU A 36 0.30 -6.82 3.38
N PHE A 37 0.73 -5.89 4.23
CA PHE A 37 2.04 -5.25 4.18
C PHE A 37 2.75 -5.56 5.50
N ASN A 38 3.59 -6.59 5.51
CA ASN A 38 4.16 -7.14 6.73
C ASN A 38 5.69 -7.12 6.66
N TYR A 39 6.29 -6.27 7.50
CA TYR A 39 7.73 -6.14 7.64
C TYR A 39 8.09 -6.19 9.12
N PHE A 40 9.32 -6.63 9.39
CA PHE A 40 9.96 -6.38 10.66
C PHE A 40 10.98 -5.27 10.45
N VAL A 41 10.71 -4.13 11.06
CA VAL A 41 11.70 -3.07 11.22
C VAL A 41 12.12 -3.08 12.68
N PRO A 42 13.41 -3.22 13.00
CA PRO A 42 13.87 -3.10 14.38
C PRO A 42 13.44 -1.78 15.02
N ASP A 43 13.20 -1.83 16.32
CA ASP A 43 13.17 -0.63 17.13
C ASP A 43 14.62 -0.14 17.30
N TYR A 44 15.02 0.81 16.45
CA TYR A 44 16.38 1.32 16.41
C TYR A 44 16.75 2.21 17.60
N LEU A 45 15.75 2.71 18.34
CA LEU A 45 15.98 3.57 19.51
C LEU A 45 16.06 2.77 20.81
N SER A 46 15.67 1.48 20.82
CA SER A 46 15.87 0.59 21.97
C SER A 46 17.16 -0.24 21.90
N PRO A 47 17.74 -0.63 23.06
CA PRO A 47 18.85 -1.58 23.10
C PRO A 47 18.45 -2.96 22.54
N PRO A 48 19.35 -3.68 21.85
CA PRO A 48 20.76 -3.37 21.62
C PRO A 48 21.01 -2.45 20.41
N TYR A 49 20.00 -2.15 19.59
CA TYR A 49 20.17 -1.42 18.33
C TYR A 49 20.67 0.00 18.55
N SER A 50 20.13 0.73 19.53
CA SER A 50 20.57 2.09 19.84
C SER A 50 22.05 2.17 20.20
N THR A 51 22.55 1.20 20.97
CA THR A 51 23.97 1.10 21.35
C THR A 51 24.86 0.85 20.12
N ILE A 52 24.45 -0.06 19.23
CA ILE A 52 25.20 -0.40 18.01
C ILE A 52 25.24 0.80 17.06
N LEU A 53 24.09 1.44 16.82
CA LEU A 53 23.97 2.58 15.91
C LEU A 53 24.78 3.78 16.41
N ALA A 54 24.73 4.10 17.70
CA ALA A 54 25.53 5.18 18.29
C ALA A 54 27.04 4.94 18.10
N ARG A 55 27.49 3.69 18.17
CA ARG A 55 28.89 3.34 17.89
C ARG A 55 29.23 3.53 16.41
N LEU A 56 28.37 3.07 15.50
CA LEU A 56 28.58 3.20 14.06
C LEU A 56 28.58 4.67 13.60
N GLN A 57 27.66 5.50 14.11
CA GLN A 57 27.59 6.93 13.81
C GLN A 57 28.88 7.67 14.20
N ARG A 58 29.46 7.36 15.37
CA ARG A 58 30.75 7.96 15.79
C ARG A 58 31.90 7.61 14.85
N VAL A 59 31.90 6.38 14.32
CA VAL A 59 32.99 5.87 13.48
C VAL A 59 32.85 6.37 12.03
N PHE A 60 31.66 6.30 11.47
CA PHE A 60 31.43 6.51 10.04
C PHE A 60 30.73 7.84 9.70
N LYS A 61 30.35 8.65 10.70
CA LYS A 61 29.78 10.00 10.55
C LYS A 61 28.62 10.13 9.54
N PHE A 62 27.77 9.11 9.41
CA PHE A 62 26.54 9.19 8.60
C PHE A 62 25.31 9.37 9.49
N ASP A 63 24.31 10.09 8.98
CA ASP A 63 23.00 10.19 9.60
C ASP A 63 22.21 8.90 9.33
N VAL A 64 21.90 8.16 10.40
CA VAL A 64 21.17 6.89 10.32
C VAL A 64 19.71 7.15 9.94
N ASP A 65 19.11 8.24 10.40
CA ASP A 65 17.72 8.57 10.12
C ASP A 65 17.52 8.91 8.65
N GLU A 66 18.46 9.63 8.06
CA GLU A 66 18.46 9.91 6.62
C GLU A 66 18.78 8.65 5.80
N MET A 67 19.84 7.92 6.16
CA MET A 67 20.31 6.76 5.38
C MET A 67 19.31 5.60 5.38
N MET A 68 18.68 5.31 6.52
CA MET A 68 17.74 4.19 6.68
C MET A 68 16.28 4.63 6.54
N GLY A 69 16.02 5.93 6.38
CA GLY A 69 14.68 6.49 6.35
C GLY A 69 13.92 6.36 7.68
N THR A 70 14.61 6.16 8.81
CA THR A 70 13.96 5.93 10.12
C THR A 70 13.28 7.17 10.68
N TRP A 71 13.49 8.34 10.09
CA TRP A 71 12.71 9.54 10.38
C TRP A 71 11.20 9.28 10.28
N ARG A 72 10.76 8.41 9.37
CA ARG A 72 9.34 8.10 9.16
C ARG A 72 8.67 7.36 10.32
N VAL A 73 9.45 6.72 11.19
CA VAL A 73 8.97 5.99 12.37
C VAL A 73 9.31 6.69 13.68
N ASN A 74 10.38 7.49 13.70
CA ASN A 74 10.90 8.12 14.92
C ASN A 74 10.55 9.60 15.05
N ASN A 75 10.27 10.31 13.95
CA ASN A 75 10.06 11.75 13.99
C ASN A 75 8.60 12.11 14.30
N PRO A 76 8.28 12.75 15.43
CA PRO A 76 6.92 13.11 15.77
C PRO A 76 6.26 14.08 14.77
N LYS A 77 7.05 14.79 13.95
CA LYS A 77 6.53 15.68 12.91
C LYS A 77 5.77 14.96 11.79
N VAL A 78 5.87 13.64 11.68
CA VAL A 78 5.15 12.86 10.65
C VAL A 78 3.65 12.70 10.96
N ARG A 79 3.22 12.92 12.21
CA ARG A 79 1.79 12.98 12.64
C ARG A 79 0.95 11.72 12.39
N GLY A 80 1.60 10.59 12.14
CA GLY A 80 0.96 9.30 11.95
C GLY A 80 2.01 8.23 11.72
N GLY A 81 1.64 6.98 11.97
CA GLY A 81 2.53 5.84 11.84
C GLY A 81 2.35 5.10 10.53
N ILE A 82 2.44 3.78 10.59
CA ILE A 82 2.49 2.94 9.40
C ILE A 82 1.21 3.01 8.55
N PHE A 83 0.06 3.30 9.16
CA PHE A 83 -1.18 3.40 8.41
C PHE A 83 -1.23 4.67 7.57
N GLN A 84 -0.76 5.81 8.08
CA GLN A 84 -0.66 7.04 7.27
C GLN A 84 0.37 6.88 6.15
N ASP A 85 1.44 6.13 6.38
CA ASP A 85 2.52 5.91 5.41
C ASP A 85 2.09 4.97 4.26
N HIS A 86 1.49 3.80 4.55
CA HIS A 86 1.11 2.82 3.51
C HIS A 86 -0.39 2.68 3.25
N GLY A 87 -1.25 3.02 4.20
CA GLY A 87 -2.70 2.96 4.07
C GLY A 87 -3.24 3.70 2.84
N PRO A 88 -2.82 4.95 2.55
CA PRO A 88 -3.22 5.67 1.34
C PRO A 88 -2.97 4.90 0.06
N HIS A 89 -1.85 4.18 -0.03
CA HIS A 89 -1.49 3.44 -1.24
C HIS A 89 -2.47 2.29 -1.52
N TYR A 90 -2.97 1.61 -0.48
CA TYR A 90 -3.97 0.55 -0.63
C TYR A 90 -5.38 1.10 -0.81
N ALA A 91 -5.74 2.16 -0.08
CA ALA A 91 -7.01 2.85 -0.28
C ALA A 91 -7.16 3.30 -1.74
N ASP A 92 -6.12 3.94 -2.29
CA ASP A 92 -6.07 4.33 -3.70
C ASP A 92 -6.09 3.12 -4.65
N LEU A 93 -5.29 2.09 -4.38
CA LEU A 93 -5.22 0.89 -5.21
C LEU A 93 -6.56 0.16 -5.29
N TYR A 94 -7.27 0.00 -4.16
CA TYR A 94 -8.58 -0.66 -4.14
C TYR A 94 -9.60 0.15 -4.94
N ARG A 95 -9.65 1.47 -4.72
CA ARG A 95 -10.50 2.38 -5.50
C ARG A 95 -10.18 2.31 -7.00
N TYR A 96 -8.89 2.26 -7.35
CA TYR A 96 -8.43 2.15 -8.74
C TYR A 96 -8.85 0.82 -9.41
N LEU A 97 -8.68 -0.30 -8.70
CA LEU A 97 -9.00 -1.64 -9.20
C LEU A 97 -10.51 -1.84 -9.35
N LEU A 98 -11.30 -1.41 -8.36
CA LEU A 98 -12.75 -1.52 -8.37
C LEU A 98 -13.41 -0.47 -9.26
N GLY A 99 -12.81 0.71 -9.40
CA GLY A 99 -13.47 1.87 -9.98
C GLY A 99 -14.61 2.39 -9.11
N ASP A 100 -14.47 2.23 -7.78
CA ASP A 100 -15.50 2.50 -6.78
C ASP A 100 -14.90 3.26 -5.59
N ASP A 101 -15.72 3.93 -4.79
CA ASP A 101 -15.30 4.68 -3.62
C ASP A 101 -15.64 3.96 -2.30
N ILE A 102 -14.91 4.32 -1.23
CA ILE A 102 -15.08 3.73 0.10
C ILE A 102 -16.23 4.45 0.80
N ALA A 103 -17.28 3.70 1.14
CA ALA A 103 -18.46 4.19 1.84
C ALA A 103 -18.22 4.33 3.35
N GLU A 104 -17.55 3.35 3.96
CA GLU A 104 -17.23 3.33 5.39
C GLU A 104 -16.05 2.40 5.69
N LEU A 105 -15.41 2.60 6.83
CA LEU A 105 -14.33 1.75 7.31
C LEU A 105 -14.36 1.56 8.83
N ALA A 106 -13.68 0.51 9.29
CA ALA A 106 -13.34 0.27 10.69
C ALA A 106 -11.85 -0.03 10.80
N ALA A 107 -11.14 0.61 11.73
CA ALA A 107 -9.72 0.38 11.90
C ALA A 107 -9.31 0.21 13.37
N PHE A 108 -8.26 -0.57 13.57
CA PHE A 108 -7.55 -0.70 14.84
C PHE A 108 -6.07 -0.47 14.59
N THR A 109 -5.46 0.41 15.37
CA THR A 109 -4.04 0.74 15.31
C THR A 109 -3.37 0.39 16.64
N GLN A 110 -2.11 -0.05 16.58
CA GLN A 110 -1.33 -0.38 17.75
C GLN A 110 0.12 0.10 17.57
N LYS A 111 0.68 0.69 18.64
CA LYS A 111 2.11 0.93 18.79
C LYS A 111 2.73 -0.23 19.57
N VAL A 112 3.42 -1.11 18.85
CA VAL A 112 4.10 -2.29 19.38
C VAL A 112 5.52 -1.95 19.83
N ALA A 113 6.30 -1.24 19.02
CA ALA A 113 7.62 -0.76 19.41
C ALA A 113 7.50 0.48 20.32
N PRO A 114 7.94 0.43 21.58
CA PRO A 114 7.65 1.48 22.57
C PRO A 114 8.24 2.85 22.24
N THR A 115 9.37 2.90 21.55
CA THR A 115 10.10 4.14 21.26
C THR A 115 9.62 4.84 19.98
N ARG A 116 8.78 4.19 19.17
CA ARG A 116 8.26 4.78 17.93
C ARG A 116 7.34 5.95 18.25
N ALA A 117 7.32 6.94 17.37
CA ALA A 117 6.49 8.13 17.56
C ALA A 117 4.98 7.80 17.48
N TYR A 118 4.61 6.85 16.62
CA TYR A 118 3.21 6.51 16.31
C TYR A 118 3.03 4.99 16.11
N GLU A 119 1.84 4.56 15.68
CA GLU A 119 1.52 3.15 15.46
C GLU A 119 2.44 2.50 14.43
N ASP A 120 2.74 1.23 14.65
CA ASP A 120 3.53 0.43 13.73
C ASP A 120 2.82 -0.87 13.34
N GLN A 121 1.57 -1.01 13.78
CA GLN A 121 0.64 -2.04 13.39
C GLN A 121 -0.74 -1.41 13.19
N ALA A 122 -1.42 -1.82 12.14
CA ALA A 122 -2.79 -1.44 11.86
C ALA A 122 -3.54 -2.55 11.12
N ALA A 123 -4.82 -2.68 11.42
CA ALA A 123 -5.77 -3.49 10.66
C ALA A 123 -6.98 -2.61 10.30
N CYS A 124 -7.41 -2.66 9.04
CA CYS A 124 -8.54 -1.87 8.56
C CYS A 124 -9.45 -2.72 7.67
N LEU A 125 -10.76 -2.61 7.91
CA LEU A 125 -11.82 -3.16 7.07
C LEU A 125 -12.51 -2.01 6.34
N PHE A 126 -12.85 -2.23 5.07
CA PHE A 126 -13.51 -1.25 4.22
C PHE A 126 -14.79 -1.83 3.64
N ARG A 127 -15.80 -0.97 3.46
CA ARG A 127 -16.96 -1.22 2.61
C ARG A 127 -17.02 -0.17 1.52
N PHE A 128 -17.21 -0.61 0.29
CA PHE A 128 -17.34 0.26 -0.88
C PHE A 128 -18.81 0.58 -1.18
N GLU A 129 -19.07 1.66 -1.91
CA GLU A 129 -20.43 2.08 -2.27
C GLU A 129 -21.16 1.00 -3.09
N GLY A 130 -20.45 0.30 -3.99
CA GLY A 130 -20.94 -0.85 -4.74
C GLY A 130 -21.08 -2.15 -3.94
N GLY A 131 -20.82 -2.12 -2.63
CA GLY A 131 -21.01 -3.25 -1.70
C GLY A 131 -19.84 -4.23 -1.61
N ALA A 132 -18.78 -4.05 -2.39
CA ALA A 132 -17.54 -4.81 -2.20
C ALA A 132 -16.92 -4.49 -0.83
N THR A 133 -16.16 -5.43 -0.29
CA THR A 133 -15.42 -5.24 0.97
C THR A 133 -13.92 -5.34 0.74
N ALA A 134 -13.12 -4.76 1.63
CA ALA A 134 -11.70 -5.03 1.65
C ALA A 134 -11.15 -5.16 3.08
N SER A 135 -10.07 -5.92 3.23
CA SER A 135 -9.28 -6.01 4.46
C SER A 135 -7.81 -5.68 4.18
N LEU A 136 -7.24 -4.90 5.07
CA LEU A 136 -5.85 -4.45 5.00
C LEU A 136 -5.19 -4.62 6.35
N GLN A 137 -4.14 -5.42 6.38
CA GLN A 137 -3.24 -5.53 7.52
C GLN A 137 -1.90 -4.93 7.16
N ILE A 138 -1.42 -3.99 7.97
CA ILE A 138 -0.15 -3.30 7.76
C ILE A 138 0.64 -3.35 9.07
N SER A 139 1.90 -3.75 9.02
CA SER A 139 2.75 -3.87 10.20
C SER A 139 4.23 -3.74 9.88
N LEU A 140 4.96 -3.02 10.75
CA LEU A 140 6.41 -3.02 10.87
C LEU A 140 6.91 -3.86 12.06
N ALA A 141 6.01 -4.54 12.77
CA ALA A 141 6.29 -5.39 13.92
C ALA A 141 6.07 -6.90 13.63
N THR A 142 5.68 -7.25 12.41
CA THR A 142 5.44 -8.64 11.99
C THR A 142 6.75 -9.27 11.55
N TRP A 143 7.02 -10.51 11.96
CA TRP A 143 8.17 -11.30 11.48
C TRP A 143 7.75 -12.13 10.26
N PRO A 144 7.96 -11.66 9.01
CA PRO A 144 7.31 -12.27 7.84
C PRO A 144 7.99 -13.56 7.35
N GLY A 145 9.08 -13.99 7.99
CA GLY A 145 9.91 -15.09 7.51
C GLY A 145 10.49 -14.83 6.11
N ARG A 146 10.61 -15.88 5.29
CA ARG A 146 11.07 -15.79 3.89
C ARG A 146 9.95 -15.46 2.90
N ALA A 147 8.70 -15.34 3.36
CA ALA A 147 7.54 -15.11 2.50
C ALA A 147 7.44 -13.64 2.08
N PHE A 148 6.80 -13.42 0.93
CA PHE A 148 6.58 -12.11 0.30
C PHE A 148 6.08 -11.08 1.32
N ARG A 149 6.80 -9.94 1.38
CA ARG A 149 6.59 -8.89 2.38
C ARG A 149 5.36 -8.02 2.09
N GLU A 150 4.76 -8.24 0.92
CA GLU A 150 3.56 -7.58 0.47
C GLU A 150 2.74 -8.50 -0.44
N THR A 151 1.54 -8.87 0.00
CA THR A 151 0.68 -9.85 -0.71
C THR A 151 -0.78 -9.46 -0.66
N GLY A 152 -1.58 -10.14 -1.46
CA GLY A 152 -3.02 -10.03 -1.35
C GLY A 152 -3.76 -10.94 -2.32
N VAL A 153 -5.08 -10.95 -2.18
CA VAL A 153 -5.98 -11.73 -3.03
C VAL A 153 -7.20 -10.90 -3.35
N ILE A 154 -7.65 -10.99 -4.59
CA ILE A 154 -8.84 -10.33 -5.11
C ILE A 154 -9.82 -11.42 -5.47
N HIS A 155 -10.98 -11.41 -4.84
CA HIS A 155 -12.02 -12.41 -5.00
C HIS A 155 -13.17 -11.85 -5.82
N GLY A 156 -13.49 -12.53 -6.92
CA GLY A 156 -14.71 -12.32 -7.67
C GLY A 156 -15.48 -13.62 -7.87
N GLU A 157 -16.73 -13.50 -8.32
CA GLU A 157 -17.68 -14.60 -8.51
C GLU A 157 -17.15 -15.73 -9.41
N LYS A 158 -16.31 -15.41 -10.41
CA LYS A 158 -15.82 -16.39 -11.40
C LYS A 158 -14.39 -16.84 -11.15
N ALA A 159 -13.60 -16.02 -10.46
CA ALA A 159 -12.19 -16.29 -10.23
C ALA A 159 -11.63 -15.47 -9.07
N SER A 160 -10.57 -15.98 -8.46
CA SER A 160 -9.71 -15.24 -7.54
C SER A 160 -8.34 -15.01 -8.16
N VAL A 161 -7.74 -13.85 -7.90
CA VAL A 161 -6.37 -13.53 -8.30
C VAL A 161 -5.55 -13.17 -7.08
N ARG A 162 -4.50 -13.94 -6.81
CA ARG A 162 -3.51 -13.60 -5.79
C ARG A 162 -2.35 -12.83 -6.41
N PHE A 163 -1.78 -11.94 -5.63
CA PHE A 163 -0.63 -11.14 -6.01
C PHE A 163 0.42 -11.14 -4.90
N GLY A 164 1.66 -10.88 -5.28
CA GLY A 164 2.79 -10.77 -4.35
C GLY A 164 3.84 -9.84 -4.93
N LEU A 165 4.19 -8.79 -4.18
CA LEU A 165 5.18 -7.81 -4.58
C LEU A 165 6.51 -8.10 -3.90
N ASP A 166 7.54 -8.25 -4.72
CA ASP A 166 8.91 -8.49 -4.25
C ASP A 166 9.55 -7.18 -3.77
N SER A 167 9.48 -6.87 -2.50
CA SER A 167 9.98 -5.59 -1.97
C SER A 167 11.50 -5.34 -2.14
N TRP A 168 12.25 -6.24 -2.77
CA TRP A 168 13.71 -6.14 -2.98
C TRP A 168 14.18 -4.92 -3.79
N TRP A 169 13.26 -4.13 -4.36
CA TRP A 169 13.59 -2.94 -5.15
C TRP A 169 14.36 -1.87 -4.37
N PHE A 170 14.22 -1.77 -3.04
CA PHE A 170 15.01 -0.85 -2.21
C PHE A 170 16.40 -1.37 -1.84
N THR A 171 16.63 -2.70 -1.91
CA THR A 171 17.93 -3.32 -1.60
C THR A 171 18.77 -3.62 -2.83
N MET A 172 18.17 -3.59 -4.03
CA MET A 172 18.83 -3.99 -5.27
C MET A 172 19.36 -2.77 -6.03
N PRO A 173 20.54 -2.87 -6.66
CA PRO A 173 21.01 -1.87 -7.61
C PRO A 173 19.94 -1.51 -8.65
N TYR A 174 19.81 -0.23 -8.98
CA TYR A 174 18.77 0.31 -9.85
C TYR A 174 18.58 -0.48 -11.17
N PHE A 175 19.64 -1.01 -11.76
CA PHE A 175 19.56 -1.78 -13.01
C PHE A 175 18.87 -3.16 -12.86
N LEU A 176 18.86 -3.75 -11.66
CA LEU A 176 18.17 -5.02 -11.36
C LEU A 176 16.69 -4.84 -11.03
N THR A 177 16.24 -3.60 -10.79
CA THR A 177 14.80 -3.30 -10.58
C THR A 177 13.94 -3.64 -11.80
N ARG A 178 14.54 -3.84 -12.99
CA ARG A 178 13.87 -4.33 -14.20
C ARG A 178 13.32 -5.76 -14.05
N LEU A 179 13.80 -6.51 -13.07
CA LEU A 179 13.33 -7.85 -12.74
C LEU A 179 12.18 -7.84 -11.71
N HIS A 180 11.92 -6.70 -11.07
CA HIS A 180 10.85 -6.57 -10.10
C HIS A 180 9.50 -6.66 -10.81
N ARG A 181 8.76 -7.74 -10.53
CA ARG A 181 7.45 -7.99 -11.11
C ARG A 181 6.52 -8.52 -10.04
N ASN A 182 5.34 -7.93 -9.98
CA ASN A 182 4.25 -8.50 -9.21
C ASN A 182 3.93 -9.92 -9.71
N ARG A 183 3.95 -10.88 -8.79
CA ARG A 183 3.70 -12.29 -9.09
C ARG A 183 2.22 -12.56 -8.97
N LEU A 184 1.57 -12.66 -10.12
CA LEU A 184 0.14 -12.94 -10.19
C LEU A 184 -0.14 -14.42 -10.41
N ALA A 185 -1.18 -14.93 -9.76
CA ALA A 185 -1.77 -16.22 -10.12
C ALA A 185 -3.30 -16.17 -10.02
N LYS A 186 -3.98 -16.85 -10.95
CA LYS A 186 -5.44 -16.96 -11.03
C LYS A 186 -5.91 -18.35 -10.65
N PHE A 187 -6.98 -18.40 -9.88
CA PHE A 187 -7.70 -19.60 -9.53
C PHE A 187 -9.17 -19.46 -9.93
N ASN A 188 -9.73 -20.50 -10.55
CA ASN A 188 -11.12 -20.53 -11.03
C ASN A 188 -11.61 -21.99 -11.11
N ILE A 189 -12.85 -22.19 -11.55
CA ILE A 189 -13.49 -23.51 -11.63
C ILE A 189 -12.70 -24.53 -12.45
N TRP A 190 -12.00 -24.10 -13.51
CA TRP A 190 -11.22 -24.98 -14.38
C TRP A 190 -9.95 -25.53 -13.70
N ASN A 191 -9.44 -24.82 -12.70
CA ASN A 191 -8.25 -25.22 -11.96
C ASN A 191 -8.58 -25.82 -10.58
N TYR A 192 -9.84 -25.75 -10.16
CA TYR A 192 -10.31 -26.25 -8.88
C TYR A 192 -10.04 -27.74 -8.67
N PRO A 193 -10.30 -28.65 -9.64
CA PRO A 193 -10.02 -30.08 -9.48
C PRO A 193 -8.55 -30.41 -9.21
N PHE A 194 -7.63 -29.52 -9.60
CA PHE A 194 -6.19 -29.68 -9.45
C PHE A 194 -5.61 -28.89 -8.28
N ASN A 195 -6.45 -28.13 -7.55
CA ASN A 195 -6.03 -27.17 -6.52
C ASN A 195 -4.87 -26.26 -6.99
N LEU A 196 -4.94 -25.80 -8.25
CA LEU A 196 -3.80 -25.17 -8.92
C LEU A 196 -4.02 -23.67 -9.16
N TRP A 197 -3.17 -22.84 -8.54
CA TRP A 197 -3.04 -21.44 -8.89
C TRP A 197 -2.21 -21.30 -10.18
N ARG A 198 -2.84 -20.92 -11.29
CA ARG A 198 -2.13 -20.75 -12.57
C ARG A 198 -1.46 -19.38 -12.66
N PRO A 199 -0.20 -19.28 -13.05
CA PRO A 199 0.48 -18.00 -13.19
C PRO A 199 -0.23 -17.12 -14.22
N VAL A 200 -0.36 -15.82 -13.91
CA VAL A 200 -0.84 -14.81 -14.86
C VAL A 200 0.38 -14.01 -15.31
N PHE A 201 0.70 -14.13 -16.59
CA PHE A 201 1.87 -13.47 -17.16
C PHE A 201 1.56 -12.02 -17.53
N THR A 202 2.46 -11.12 -17.13
CA THR A 202 2.50 -9.72 -17.54
C THR A 202 3.60 -9.53 -18.57
N TRP A 203 3.22 -9.31 -19.83
CA TRP A 203 4.19 -9.01 -20.89
C TRP A 203 4.42 -7.51 -20.93
N THR A 204 5.45 -7.05 -20.23
CA THR A 204 5.98 -5.69 -20.39
C THR A 204 7.40 -5.81 -20.93
N MET A 205 7.55 -5.79 -22.25
CA MET A 205 8.87 -5.73 -22.87
C MET A 205 9.42 -4.30 -22.67
N GLY A 206 10.57 -4.18 -22.01
CA GLY A 206 11.34 -2.93 -21.92
C GLY A 206 10.83 -1.85 -20.96
N GLU A 207 9.61 -1.96 -20.43
CA GLU A 207 9.08 -0.98 -19.48
C GLU A 207 9.71 -1.16 -18.09
N ARG A 208 10.24 -0.06 -17.55
CA ARG A 208 10.98 0.00 -16.29
C ARG A 208 9.98 -0.05 -15.10
N TRP A 209 10.51 -0.16 -13.88
CA TRP A 209 9.79 -0.14 -12.60
C TRP A 209 8.71 0.96 -12.52
N MET A 210 7.74 0.81 -11.61
CA MET A 210 6.51 1.62 -11.52
C MET A 210 6.68 3.14 -11.65
N GLY A 211 7.73 3.73 -11.07
CA GLY A 211 7.96 5.17 -11.12
C GLY A 211 8.31 5.68 -12.53
N ASP A 212 9.08 4.93 -13.32
CA ASP A 212 9.38 5.32 -14.71
C ASP A 212 8.10 5.32 -15.57
N ARG A 213 7.23 4.31 -15.36
CA ARG A 213 5.92 4.22 -16.01
C ARG A 213 5.05 5.43 -15.64
N GLN A 214 5.02 5.79 -14.37
CA GLN A 214 4.30 6.99 -13.91
C GLN A 214 4.83 8.26 -14.57
N MET A 215 6.14 8.45 -14.61
CA MET A 215 6.77 9.62 -15.23
C MET A 215 6.51 9.71 -16.72
N ARG A 216 6.50 8.59 -17.46
CA ARG A 216 6.10 8.58 -18.88
C ARG A 216 4.65 9.04 -19.07
N GLY A 217 3.73 8.52 -18.26
CA GLY A 217 2.33 8.93 -18.29
C GLY A 217 2.18 10.43 -18.00
N LEU A 218 2.90 10.93 -16.99
CA LEU A 218 2.90 12.35 -16.63
C LEU A 218 3.45 13.24 -17.76
N ILE A 219 4.63 12.91 -18.30
CA ILE A 219 5.26 13.67 -19.38
C ILE A 219 4.36 13.73 -20.61
N ALA A 220 3.78 12.59 -21.00
CA ALA A 220 2.85 12.55 -22.13
C ALA A 220 1.62 13.42 -21.88
N SER A 221 1.03 13.35 -20.68
CA SER A 221 -0.12 14.18 -20.31
C SER A 221 0.20 15.67 -20.36
N VAL A 222 1.37 16.10 -19.87
CA VAL A 222 1.82 17.50 -19.91
C VAL A 222 2.04 17.98 -21.34
N ARG A 223 2.51 17.10 -22.24
CA ARG A 223 2.73 17.41 -23.65
C ARG A 223 1.47 17.35 -24.51
N GLY A 224 0.33 16.94 -23.94
CA GLY A 224 -0.91 16.72 -24.71
C GLY A 224 -0.86 15.48 -25.61
N GLU A 225 0.08 14.57 -25.35
CA GLU A 225 0.24 13.32 -26.10
C GLU A 225 -0.74 12.26 -25.57
N ARG A 226 -1.34 11.47 -26.48
CA ARG A 226 -2.11 10.29 -26.07
C ARG A 226 -1.16 9.20 -25.62
N HIS A 227 -1.28 8.76 -24.37
CA HIS A 227 -0.47 7.68 -23.83
C HIS A 227 -1.30 6.79 -22.89
N PRO A 228 -1.23 5.44 -23.01
CA PRO A 228 -2.05 4.53 -22.18
C PRO A 228 -1.83 4.72 -20.66
N LEU A 229 -0.59 5.04 -20.27
CA LEU A 229 -0.25 5.29 -18.86
C LEU A 229 -0.85 6.61 -18.33
N ALA A 230 -1.26 7.55 -19.18
CA ALA A 230 -1.86 8.80 -18.72
C ALA A 230 -3.23 8.55 -18.06
N GLU A 231 -3.97 7.52 -18.48
CA GLU A 231 -5.25 7.12 -17.87
C GLU A 231 -5.12 6.57 -16.44
N GLN A 232 -3.89 6.24 -16.03
CA GLN A 232 -3.61 5.68 -14.71
C GLN A 232 -3.20 6.77 -13.70
N LEU A 233 -2.95 8.00 -14.17
CA LEU A 233 -2.53 9.12 -13.32
C LEU A 233 -3.59 9.41 -12.25
N ALA A 234 -3.13 9.48 -10.99
CA ALA A 234 -3.95 9.89 -9.87
C ALA A 234 -3.95 11.42 -9.75
N THR A 235 -5.11 11.98 -9.44
CA THR A 235 -5.31 13.43 -9.32
C THR A 235 -5.21 13.90 -7.86
N GLY A 236 -5.24 15.22 -7.64
CA GLY A 236 -5.41 15.78 -6.30
C GLY A 236 -6.67 15.31 -5.58
N ILE A 237 -7.74 14.99 -6.32
CA ILE A 237 -8.98 14.44 -5.75
C ILE A 237 -8.74 13.04 -5.19
N ASP A 238 -7.97 12.21 -5.91
CA ASP A 238 -7.58 10.88 -5.43
C ASP A 238 -6.74 10.96 -4.15
N GLY A 239 -5.78 11.90 -4.11
CA GLY A 239 -4.98 12.17 -2.92
C GLY A 239 -5.82 12.58 -1.72
N ARG A 240 -6.76 13.52 -1.91
CA ARG A 240 -7.69 13.94 -0.86
C ARG A 240 -8.53 12.78 -0.33
N LYS A 241 -9.07 11.94 -1.22
CA LYS A 241 -9.86 10.77 -0.83
C LYS A 241 -9.02 9.74 -0.06
N ALA A 242 -7.78 9.51 -0.46
CA ALA A 242 -6.87 8.63 0.27
C ALA A 242 -6.51 9.18 1.66
N MET A 243 -6.34 10.49 1.81
CA MET A 243 -6.12 11.11 3.12
C MET A 243 -7.36 11.07 4.02
N ALA A 244 -8.56 11.26 3.46
CA ALA A 244 -9.80 11.11 4.22
C ALA A 244 -9.94 9.70 4.82
N VAL A 245 -9.41 8.67 4.15
CA VAL A 245 -9.34 7.29 4.67
C VAL A 245 -8.39 7.18 5.86
N VAL A 246 -7.23 7.84 5.82
CA VAL A 246 -6.28 7.85 6.97
C VAL A 246 -6.92 8.50 8.19
N ILE A 247 -7.51 9.68 8.00
CA ILE A 247 -8.16 10.44 9.08
C ILE A 247 -9.29 9.60 9.69
N ALA A 248 -10.14 9.01 8.85
CA ALA A 248 -11.22 8.13 9.31
C ALA A 248 -10.70 6.88 10.05
N ALA A 249 -9.58 6.29 9.61
CA ALA A 249 -9.01 5.13 10.28
C ALA A 249 -8.50 5.46 11.69
N TYR A 250 -7.84 6.60 11.87
CA TYR A 250 -7.39 7.04 13.19
C TYR A 250 -8.54 7.42 14.13
N GLN A 251 -9.59 8.04 13.61
CA GLN A 251 -10.80 8.29 14.38
C GLN A 251 -11.49 6.98 14.78
N SER A 252 -11.67 6.09 13.81
CA SER A 252 -12.27 4.77 14.02
C SER A 252 -11.53 3.98 15.10
N SER A 253 -10.19 3.98 15.08
CA SER A 253 -9.41 3.29 16.11
C SER A 253 -9.52 3.92 17.50
N THR A 254 -9.65 5.25 17.58
CA THR A 254 -9.72 5.96 18.86
C THR A 254 -11.11 5.85 19.50
N ARG A 255 -12.16 5.87 18.67
CA ARG A 255 -13.56 5.92 19.10
C ARG A 255 -14.28 4.57 19.01
N SER A 256 -13.64 3.56 18.40
CA SER A 256 -14.22 2.23 18.16
C SER A 256 -15.54 2.26 17.37
N GLU A 257 -15.60 3.12 16.35
CA GLU A 257 -16.79 3.32 15.50
C GLU A 257 -16.47 3.12 14.01
N MET A 258 -17.47 2.73 13.21
CA MET A 258 -17.37 2.74 11.75
C MET A 258 -17.62 4.14 11.22
N LEU A 259 -16.80 4.59 10.27
CA LEU A 259 -16.88 5.98 9.77
C LEU A 259 -16.80 6.05 8.24
N PRO A 260 -17.68 6.85 7.60
CA PRO A 260 -17.47 7.29 6.24
C PRO A 260 -16.24 8.21 6.15
N PRO A 261 -15.33 8.02 5.17
CA PRO A 261 -14.15 8.89 5.02
C PRO A 261 -14.48 10.38 4.96
N GLY A 262 -15.59 10.75 4.30
CA GLY A 262 -15.99 12.15 4.18
C GLY A 262 -16.60 12.80 5.44
N ARG A 263 -16.84 12.03 6.51
CA ARG A 263 -17.35 12.53 7.81
C ARG A 263 -16.26 12.64 8.87
N ALA A 264 -15.04 12.26 8.52
CA ALA A 264 -13.94 12.28 9.47
C ALA A 264 -13.47 13.71 9.74
N ASP A 265 -13.05 13.96 10.98
CA ASP A 265 -12.57 15.27 11.44
C ASP A 265 -11.04 15.26 11.58
N ASP A 266 -10.40 16.06 10.73
CA ASP A 266 -8.95 16.15 10.55
C ASP A 266 -8.20 16.52 11.83
N THR A 267 -8.86 17.13 12.82
CA THR A 267 -8.28 17.42 14.14
C THR A 267 -7.81 16.15 14.87
N VAL A 268 -8.28 14.96 14.46
CA VAL A 268 -7.76 13.70 14.97
C VAL A 268 -6.24 13.61 14.82
N LEU A 269 -5.66 14.14 13.73
CA LEU A 269 -4.22 14.08 13.46
C LEU A 269 -3.40 14.88 14.47
N ASP A 270 -4.00 15.89 15.12
CA ASP A 270 -3.35 16.66 16.17
C ASP A 270 -3.47 15.98 17.55
N THR A 271 -4.48 15.13 17.74
CA THR A 271 -4.77 14.43 19.01
C THR A 271 -4.33 12.97 19.04
N TYR A 272 -3.99 12.40 17.88
CA TYR A 272 -3.70 10.99 17.75
C TYR A 272 -2.28 10.69 18.28
N CYS A 273 -2.22 9.92 19.37
CA CYS A 273 -0.97 9.60 20.06
C CYS A 273 -0.41 8.20 19.69
N GLY A 274 -1.01 7.50 18.73
CA GLY A 274 -0.60 6.14 18.33
C GLY A 274 -0.85 5.06 19.40
N GLU A 275 -1.47 5.39 20.52
CA GLU A 275 -1.82 4.44 21.57
C GLU A 275 -3.20 3.86 21.27
N GLY A 276 -3.23 2.66 20.68
CA GLY A 276 -4.42 1.81 20.72
C GLY A 276 -4.74 1.48 22.18
N LYS A 277 -6.02 1.53 22.54
CA LYS A 277 -6.48 1.04 23.85
C LYS A 277 -6.19 -0.45 24.02
#